data_AF-A0A087G5F1-F1
#
_entry.id   AF-A0A087G5F1-F1
#
_cell.length_a   1.000
_cell.length_b   1.000
_cell.length_c   1.000
_cell.angle_alpha   90.00
_cell.angle_beta   90.00
_cell.angle_gamma   90.00
#
_symmetry.space_group_name_H-M   'P 1'
#
loop_
_entity.id
_entity.type
_entity.pdbx_description
1 polymer ?
#
loop_
_entity_poly.entity_id
_entity_poly.type
_entity_poly.pdbx_seq_one_letter_code
_entity_poly.pdbx_strand_id
1 'polypeptide(L)'
;MDNQRTVVVQTTSDIDIVEDGYRWRKYGQEVVEGNPYPRSYYKCTYRGCCVRKHVERAFQDSKSVITTYEGKHKHQIPTPRKSMINTFADLSL
;
A
#
# COMPACT_ATOMS: atom_id res chain seq x y z
N MET A 1 21.61 14.78 5.23
CA MET A 1 21.46 14.56 3.78
C MET A 1 21.61 13.05 3.55
N ASP A 2 20.59 12.28 3.89
CA ASP A 2 20.61 10.83 3.66
C ASP A 2 19.97 10.57 2.30
N ASN A 3 20.72 9.91 1.42
CA ASN A 3 20.29 9.51 0.09
C ASN A 3 19.03 8.64 0.18
N GLN A 4 17.85 9.25 0.02
CA GLN A 4 16.57 8.58 0.15
C GLN A 4 16.39 7.66 -1.06
N ARG A 5 16.60 6.36 -0.85
CA ARG A 5 16.39 5.35 -1.90
C ARG A 5 14.91 5.36 -2.30
N THR A 6 14.69 5.56 -3.59
CA THR A 6 13.39 5.43 -4.23
C THR A 6 13.38 4.17 -5.07
N VAL A 7 12.35 3.35 -4.94
CA VAL A 7 12.15 2.14 -5.74
C VAL A 7 10.80 2.24 -6.44
N VAL A 8 10.79 2.07 -7.75
CA VAL A 8 9.57 2.09 -8.57
C VAL A 8 9.29 0.66 -9.04
N VAL A 9 8.07 0.20 -8.84
CA VAL A 9 7.60 -1.12 -9.26
C VAL A 9 6.36 -0.92 -10.14
N GLN A 10 6.38 -1.50 -11.34
CA GLN A 10 5.23 -1.54 -12.23
C GLN A 10 4.65 -2.96 -12.25
N THR A 11 3.35 -3.08 -12.04
CA THR A 11 2.64 -4.37 -12.04
C THR A 11 1.41 -4.31 -12.94
N THR A 12 0.99 -5.46 -13.46
CA THR A 12 -0.29 -5.63 -14.14
C THR A 12 -1.34 -6.07 -13.11
N SER A 13 -2.35 -5.24 -12.85
CA SER A 13 -3.37 -5.49 -11.80
C SER A 13 -4.66 -4.72 -12.08
N ASP A 14 -5.81 -5.30 -11.76
CA ASP A 14 -7.12 -4.61 -11.81
C ASP A 14 -7.42 -3.79 -10.53
N ILE A 15 -6.58 -3.91 -9.49
CA ILE A 15 -6.72 -3.19 -8.23
C ILE A 15 -5.50 -2.30 -7.92
N ASP A 16 -5.73 -1.16 -7.28
CA ASP A 16 -4.71 -0.17 -6.89
C ASP A 16 -4.08 -0.46 -5.51
N ILE A 17 -4.11 -1.73 -5.07
CA ILE A 17 -3.59 -2.16 -3.78
C ILE A 17 -2.49 -3.19 -4.03
N VAL A 18 -1.30 -2.91 -3.50
CA VAL A 18 -0.17 -3.85 -3.53
C VAL A 18 -0.03 -4.54 -2.18
N GLU A 19 -0.21 -5.87 -2.20
CA GLU A 19 -0.03 -6.75 -1.04
C GLU A 19 1.46 -7.11 -0.86
N ASP A 20 2.24 -6.19 -0.29
CA ASP A 20 3.68 -6.34 -0.05
C ASP A 20 4.02 -6.87 1.36
N GLY A 21 3.01 -7.27 2.12
CA GLY A 21 3.12 -7.73 3.52
C GLY A 21 3.23 -6.62 4.55
N TYR A 22 3.58 -5.38 4.17
CA TYR A 22 3.61 -4.27 5.10
C TYR A 22 2.22 -3.70 5.34
N ARG A 23 2.04 -3.08 6.51
CA ARG A 23 0.77 -2.43 6.86
C ARG A 23 0.84 -0.95 6.51
N TRP A 24 -0.02 -0.55 5.58
CA TRP A 24 -0.10 0.80 5.05
C TRP A 24 -1.36 1.51 5.53
N ARG A 25 -1.26 2.83 5.74
CA ARG A 25 -2.43 3.70 5.94
C ARG A 25 -2.42 4.78 4.89
N LYS A 26 -3.53 4.92 4.16
CA LYS A 26 -3.75 6.02 3.23
C LYS A 26 -3.79 7.33 4.01
N TYR A 27 -3.06 8.34 3.54
CA TYR A 27 -3.05 9.68 4.15
C TYR A 27 -3.41 10.80 3.17
N GLY A 28 -3.45 10.51 1.87
CA GLY A 28 -3.79 11.47 0.85
C GLY A 28 -4.22 10.81 -0.44
N GLN A 29 -4.87 11.60 -1.28
CA GLN A 29 -5.19 11.28 -2.66
C GLN A 29 -5.12 12.57 -3.47
N GLU A 30 -4.60 12.48 -4.68
CA GLU A 30 -4.45 13.61 -5.60
C GLU A 30 -4.99 13.23 -6.97
N VAL A 31 -5.79 14.12 -7.57
CA VAL A 31 -6.18 14.00 -8.96
C VAL A 31 -4.96 14.36 -9.80
N VAL A 32 -4.59 13.50 -10.73
CA VAL A 32 -3.44 13.72 -11.61
C VAL A 32 -3.94 14.34 -12.90
N GLU A 33 -3.41 15.51 -13.25
CA GLU A 33 -3.78 16.19 -14.50
C GLU A 33 -3.54 15.26 -15.70
N GLY A 34 -4.56 15.14 -16.57
CA GLY A 34 -4.50 14.27 -17.75
C GLY A 34 -4.66 12.77 -17.47
N ASN A 35 -4.86 12.35 -16.20
CA ASN A 35 -5.07 10.95 -15.84
C ASN A 35 -6.43 10.78 -15.12
N PRO A 36 -7.36 9.95 -15.64
CA PRO A 36 -8.65 9.70 -15.00
C PRO A 36 -8.52 8.95 -13.68
N TYR A 37 -7.37 8.32 -13.43
CA TYR A 37 -7.10 7.58 -12.20
C TYR A 37 -6.35 8.47 -11.20
N PRO A 38 -6.84 8.61 -9.96
CA PRO A 38 -6.17 9.40 -8.95
C PRO A 38 -4.91 8.69 -8.42
N ARG A 39 -3.91 9.47 -7.98
CA ARG A 39 -2.76 8.96 -7.24
C ARG A 39 -3.10 8.85 -5.76
N SER A 40 -2.89 7.68 -5.17
CA SER A 40 -3.14 7.43 -3.74
C SER A 40 -1.83 7.39 -2.96
N TYR A 41 -1.78 8.05 -1.80
CA TYR A 41 -0.59 8.15 -0.97
C TYR A 41 -0.73 7.40 0.35
N TYR A 42 0.28 6.62 0.70
CA TYR A 42 0.29 5.73 1.85
C TYR A 42 1.56 5.89 2.69
N LYS A 43 1.42 5.70 4.00
CA LYS A 43 2.53 5.62 4.94
C LYS A 43 2.53 4.29 5.68
N CYS A 44 3.70 3.78 5.98
CA CYS A 44 3.80 2.61 6.85
C CYS A 44 3.20 2.92 8.23
N THR A 45 2.50 1.95 8.82
CA THR A 45 1.84 2.08 10.13
C THR A 45 2.70 1.64 11.30
N TYR A 46 3.89 1.07 11.03
CA TYR A 46 4.81 0.68 12.09
C TYR A 46 5.36 1.94 12.78
N ARG A 47 5.38 1.94 14.13
CA ARG A 47 5.81 3.11 14.92
C ARG A 47 7.24 3.50 14.57
N GLY A 48 7.46 4.78 14.27
CA GLY A 48 8.77 5.31 13.89
C GLY A 48 9.23 4.95 12.47
N CYS A 49 8.43 4.23 11.67
CA CYS A 49 8.77 3.95 10.28
C CYS A 49 8.46 5.18 9.40
N CYS A 50 9.47 5.63 8.65
CA CYS A 50 9.36 6.78 7.75
C CYS A 50 9.01 6.41 6.31
N VAL A 51 8.81 5.11 6.00
CA VAL A 51 8.56 4.66 4.62
C VAL A 51 7.19 5.14 4.14
N ARG A 52 7.19 5.68 2.93
CA ARG A 52 6.00 6.11 2.19
C ARG A 52 5.92 5.37 0.87
N LYS A 53 4.71 5.26 0.34
CA LYS A 53 4.51 4.88 -1.06
C LYS A 53 3.38 5.68 -1.68
N HIS A 54 3.41 5.86 -3.00
CA HIS A 54 2.25 6.26 -3.76
C HIS A 54 1.94 5.22 -4.83
N VAL A 55 0.66 5.06 -5.13
CA VAL A 55 0.14 4.16 -6.16
C VAL A 55 -0.60 4.99 -7.18
N GLU A 56 -0.29 4.78 -8.44
CA GLU A 56 -0.96 5.40 -9.58
C GLU A 56 -1.18 4.38 -10.68
N ARG A 57 -2.25 4.57 -11.45
CA ARG A 57 -2.52 3.76 -12.64
C ARG A 57 -2.13 4.55 -13.87
N ALA A 58 -1.51 3.89 -14.84
CA ALA A 58 -1.14 4.55 -16.08
C ALA A 58 -2.39 5.00 -16.86
N PHE A 59 -2.34 6.20 -17.43
CA PHE A 59 -3.42 6.72 -18.26
C PHE A 59 -3.72 5.82 -19.47
N GLN A 60 -2.66 5.36 -20.15
CA GLN A 60 -2.75 4.61 -21.40
C GLN A 60 -3.09 3.13 -21.21
N ASP A 61 -2.82 2.58 -20.02
CA ASP A 61 -3.07 1.18 -19.71
C ASP A 61 -3.72 1.06 -18.33
N SER A 62 -5.03 0.82 -18.37
CA SER A 62 -5.86 0.59 -17.19
C SER A 62 -5.47 -0.63 -16.37
N LYS A 63 -4.50 -1.46 -16.77
CA LYS A 63 -3.95 -2.55 -15.96
C LYS A 63 -2.57 -2.26 -15.41
N SER A 64 -1.87 -1.26 -15.93
CA SER A 64 -0.53 -0.89 -15.47
C SER A 64 -0.61 -0.05 -14.20
N VAL A 65 -0.30 -0.65 -13.06
CA VAL A 65 -0.21 0.01 -11.75
C VAL A 65 1.25 0.28 -11.42
N ILE A 66 1.57 1.54 -11.16
CA ILE A 66 2.90 2.01 -10.77
C ILE A 66 2.87 2.31 -9.28
N THR A 67 3.77 1.68 -8.53
CA THR A 67 3.96 1.93 -7.12
C THR A 67 5.37 2.43 -6.85
N THR A 68 5.49 3.62 -6.29
CA THR A 68 6.76 4.22 -5.93
C THR A 68 6.91 4.18 -4.42
N TYR A 69 7.99 3.58 -3.94
CA TYR A 69 8.36 3.47 -2.54
C TYR A 69 9.50 4.42 -2.21
N GLU A 70 9.41 5.10 -1.07
CA GLU A 70 10.44 6.00 -0.56
C GLU A 70 10.91 5.59 0.83
N GLY A 71 12.22 5.43 0.97
CA GLY A 71 12.86 5.04 2.22
C GLY A 71 13.08 3.54 2.34
N LYS A 72 13.47 3.08 3.54
CA LYS A 72 13.75 1.67 3.81
C LYS A 72 13.12 1.25 5.13
N HIS A 73 12.39 0.14 5.12
CA HIS A 73 11.86 -0.45 6.34
C HIS A 73 13.01 -0.90 7.26
N LYS A 74 12.95 -0.52 8.53
CA LYS A 74 13.84 -0.96 9.61
C LYS A 74 13.09 -1.78 10.66
N HIS A 75 12.14 -2.57 10.19
CA HIS A 75 11.34 -3.47 11.00
C HIS A 75 10.95 -4.66 10.14
N GLN A 76 10.62 -5.77 10.79
CA GLN A 76 10.13 -6.96 10.10
C GLN A 76 8.75 -6.69 9.50
N ILE A 77 8.39 -7.52 8.52
CA ILE A 77 7.02 -7.62 8.02
C ILE A 77 6.13 -8.02 9.21
N PRO A 78 5.06 -7.26 9.53
CA PRO A 78 4.16 -7.61 10.62
C PRO A 78 3.54 -8.98 10.38
N THR A 79 3.46 -9.82 11.42
CA THR A 79 2.70 -11.06 11.33
C THR A 79 1.22 -10.74 11.07
N PRO A 80 0.54 -11.47 10.18
CA PRO A 80 -0.90 -11.35 10.04
C PRO A 80 -1.53 -11.64 11.39
N ARG A 81 -2.30 -10.68 11.94
CA ARG A 81 -3.09 -10.97 13.14
C ARG A 81 -4.11 -12.02 12.71
N LYS A 82 -4.11 -13.21 13.33
CA LYS A 82 -5.30 -14.07 13.33
C LYS A 82 -6.42 -13.21 13.89
N SER A 83 -7.37 -12.81 13.05
CA SER A 83 -8.63 -12.27 13.52
C SER A 83 -9.21 -13.30 14.47
N MET A 84 -9.36 -12.98 15.76
CA MET A 84 -10.28 -13.71 16.62
C MET A 84 -11.66 -13.50 15.99
N ILE A 85 -12.07 -14.45 15.16
CA ILE A 85 -13.45 -14.60 14.78
C ILE A 85 -14.16 -14.91 16.10
N ASN A 86 -15.01 -14.01 16.57
CA ASN A 86 -15.89 -14.31 17.71
C ASN A 86 -16.80 -15.46 17.27
N THR A 87 -16.43 -16.70 17.63
CA THR A 87 -17.27 -17.88 17.50
C THR A 87 -18.40 -17.80 18.53
N PHE A 88 -19.42 -17.00 18.24
CA PHE A 88 -20.76 -17.13 18.84
C PHE A 88 -21.69 -17.85 17.86
N ALA A 89 -21.24 -18.97 17.31
CA ALA A 89 -22.06 -19.85 16.48
C ALA A 89 -21.63 -21.29 16.69
N ASP A 90 -21.71 -21.76 17.93
CA ASP A 90 -21.88 -23.20 18.21
C ASP A 90 -22.55 -23.38 19.58
N LEU A 91 -23.83 -23.03 19.66
CA LEU A 91 -24.75 -23.57 20.66
C LEU A 91 -26.08 -23.81 19.97
N SER A 92 -26.22 -25.00 19.39
CA SER A 92 -27.52 -25.64 19.18
C SER A 92 -27.34 -27.10 19.61
N LEU A 93 -27.89 -27.40 20.78
CA LEU A 93 -28.26 -28.75 21.21
C LEU A 93 -29.26 -29.35 20.20
#